data_AF-A0A7S3RIM8-F1
#
_entry.id   AF-A0A7S3RIM8-F1
#
_cell.length_a   1.000
_cell.length_b   1.000
_cell.length_c   1.000
_cell.angle_alpha   90.00
_cell.angle_beta   90.00
_cell.angle_gamma   90.00
#
_symmetry.space_group_name_H-M   'P 1'
#
loop_
_entity.id
_entity.type
_entity.pdbx_description
1 polymer ?
#
loop_
_entity_poly.entity_id
_entity_poly.type
_entity_poly.pdbx_seq_one_letter_code
_entity_poly.pdbx_strand_id
1 'polypeptide(L)'
;GERLAARGSRPLVYVYRWLDTLHRQLLGSRSSASFLDIWHPRSQFLSEFAFHRALLASPFATASPESADFFFVPFYSRLALGQKNQSARAALIATLRRQLEASPYYRRSGGRDHMFLLSSGRPMELLFGEALPLLADAIRLQAIHLRADPDRGAQSQPFAGLAAGRWQRKEVRVPHFVPWLPQDDAVTAGSKRRSVCLEATPSTRLREALLAPSSPLRRVPGAHLRPTGRSSAPAHDRRRRAAACAARQRLRTCRFCVVPAGRTPSTRRLFEAVAAKCIPILLADGLALPFVGQSEEAKAEPRTRGGAEEAEAEAE
;
A
#
# COMPACT_ATOMS: atom_id res chain seq x y z
N GLY A 1 -20.65 -4.76 16.05
CA GLY A 1 -21.38 -6.01 15.80
C GLY A 1 -22.87 -5.77 15.87
N GLU A 2 -23.39 -5.55 17.07
CA GLU A 2 -24.84 -5.48 17.35
C GLU A 2 -25.57 -4.32 16.65
N ARG A 3 -24.96 -3.13 16.52
CA ARG A 3 -25.55 -2.00 15.77
C ARG A 3 -25.72 -2.26 14.26
N LEU A 4 -24.83 -3.04 13.64
CA LEU A 4 -24.91 -3.39 12.22
C LEU A 4 -25.91 -4.53 12.00
N ALA A 5 -25.95 -5.50 12.92
CA ALA A 5 -26.88 -6.63 12.88
C ALA A 5 -28.33 -6.20 13.12
N ALA A 6 -28.58 -5.25 14.03
CA ALA A 6 -29.91 -4.76 14.37
C ALA A 6 -30.56 -3.90 13.27
N ARG A 7 -29.79 -3.47 12.26
CA ARG A 7 -30.20 -2.38 11.36
C ARG A 7 -30.32 -2.81 9.90
N GLY A 8 -29.90 -4.03 9.53
CA GLY A 8 -29.92 -4.53 8.15
C GLY A 8 -29.25 -3.60 7.12
N SER A 9 -28.48 -2.60 7.58
CA SER A 9 -28.05 -1.45 6.79
C SER A 9 -26.56 -1.45 6.60
N ARG A 10 -26.15 -0.94 5.43
CA ARG A 10 -24.76 -0.73 5.05
C ARG A 10 -24.05 0.17 6.07
N PRO A 11 -22.76 -0.10 6.40
CA PRO A 11 -22.00 0.73 7.32
C PRO A 11 -21.84 2.16 6.78
N LEU A 12 -21.96 3.15 7.66
CA LEU A 12 -21.72 4.55 7.33
C LEU A 12 -20.37 5.03 7.86
N VAL A 13 -19.67 5.81 7.05
CA VAL A 13 -18.34 6.35 7.33
C VAL A 13 -18.39 7.87 7.29
N TYR A 14 -18.11 8.51 8.43
CA TYR A 14 -17.91 9.95 8.46
C TYR A 14 -16.47 10.29 8.09
N VAL A 15 -16.29 11.24 7.17
CA VAL A 15 -14.97 11.69 6.74
C VAL A 15 -14.65 13.02 7.40
N TYR A 16 -13.57 13.06 8.17
CA TYR A 16 -13.12 14.32 8.77
C TYR A 16 -12.72 15.34 7.71
N ARG A 17 -13.04 16.62 7.96
CA ARG A 17 -12.80 17.72 7.00
C ARG A 17 -11.79 18.77 7.47
N TRP A 18 -11.26 18.62 8.68
CA TRP A 18 -10.37 19.61 9.31
C TRP A 18 -8.98 19.73 8.64
N LEU A 19 -8.65 18.84 7.68
CA LEU A 19 -7.45 18.98 6.83
C LEU A 19 -7.74 19.56 5.44
N ASP A 20 -8.99 19.82 5.04
CA ASP A 20 -9.32 20.16 3.64
C ASP A 20 -8.52 21.35 3.10
N THR A 21 -8.31 22.38 3.92
CA THR A 21 -7.51 23.56 3.55
C THR A 21 -6.02 23.21 3.43
N LEU A 22 -5.45 22.51 4.41
CA LEU A 22 -4.05 22.09 4.38
C LEU A 22 -3.77 21.09 3.25
N HIS A 23 -4.72 20.21 2.94
CA HIS A 23 -4.66 19.31 1.79
C HIS A 23 -4.64 20.06 0.47
N ARG A 24 -5.49 21.08 0.29
CA ARG A 24 -5.48 21.90 -0.92
C ARG A 24 -4.11 22.56 -1.11
N GLN A 25 -3.53 23.11 -0.05
CA GLN A 25 -2.18 23.67 -0.07
C GLN A 25 -1.11 22.61 -0.36
N LEU A 26 -1.20 21.45 0.29
CA LEU A 26 -0.28 20.33 0.12
C LEU A 26 -0.30 19.82 -1.33
N LEU A 27 -1.49 19.62 -1.90
CA LEU A 27 -1.67 19.12 -3.26
C LEU A 27 -1.28 20.16 -4.32
N GLY A 28 -1.46 21.45 -4.03
CA GLY A 28 -1.02 22.55 -4.89
C GLY A 28 0.49 22.84 -4.83
N SER A 29 1.24 22.23 -3.90
CA SER A 29 2.66 22.51 -3.74
C SER A 29 3.51 21.90 -4.86
N ARG A 30 4.59 22.59 -5.25
CA ARG A 30 5.55 22.06 -6.25
C ARG A 30 6.19 20.73 -5.81
N SER A 31 6.34 20.49 -4.51
CA SER A 31 6.85 19.21 -3.98
C SER A 31 5.92 18.03 -4.29
N SER A 32 4.62 18.28 -4.43
CA SER A 32 3.61 17.26 -4.70
C SER A 32 3.44 16.94 -6.19
N ALA A 33 4.03 17.73 -7.10
CA ALA A 33 3.91 17.52 -8.55
C ALA A 33 4.34 16.10 -8.99
N SER A 34 5.40 15.55 -8.38
CA SER A 34 5.87 14.19 -8.68
C SER A 34 4.94 13.07 -8.19
N PHE A 35 4.02 13.37 -7.27
CA PHE A 35 2.97 12.45 -6.85
C PHE A 35 1.79 12.49 -7.81
N LEU A 36 1.43 13.68 -8.31
CA LEU A 36 0.34 13.90 -9.26
C LEU A 36 0.65 13.42 -10.69
N ASP A 37 1.92 13.29 -11.04
CA ASP A 37 2.34 12.70 -12.29
C ASP A 37 2.10 11.18 -12.32
N ILE A 38 1.05 10.77 -13.04
CA ILE A 38 0.64 9.37 -13.18
C ILE A 38 1.70 8.45 -13.79
N TRP A 39 2.73 8.98 -14.43
CA TRP A 39 3.84 8.20 -14.99
C TRP A 39 5.03 8.09 -14.03
N HIS A 40 5.02 8.88 -12.97
CA HIS A 40 6.08 8.92 -12.00
C HIS A 40 5.88 7.84 -10.92
N PRO A 41 6.94 7.12 -10.46
CA PRO A 41 6.79 6.05 -9.46
C PRO A 41 6.15 6.48 -8.13
N ARG A 42 6.29 7.75 -7.72
CA ARG A 42 5.68 8.25 -6.47
C ARG A 42 4.17 8.38 -6.54
N SER A 43 3.56 8.34 -7.72
CA SER A 43 2.10 8.37 -7.86
C SER A 43 1.38 7.20 -7.19
N GLN A 44 2.07 6.09 -6.90
CA GLN A 44 1.49 5.01 -6.09
C GLN A 44 1.00 5.51 -4.72
N PHE A 45 1.63 6.55 -4.18
CA PHE A 45 1.26 7.14 -2.89
C PHE A 45 0.02 8.04 -2.96
N LEU A 46 -0.47 8.36 -4.16
CA LEU A 46 -1.79 8.95 -4.32
C LEU A 46 -2.92 8.01 -3.91
N SER A 47 -2.65 6.74 -3.60
CA SER A 47 -3.66 5.83 -3.07
C SER A 47 -4.38 6.44 -1.86
N GLU A 48 -3.67 7.19 -1.00
CA GLU A 48 -4.24 7.90 0.17
C GLU A 48 -5.29 8.94 -0.26
N PHE A 49 -4.96 9.75 -1.26
CA PHE A 49 -5.87 10.75 -1.82
C PHE A 49 -7.02 10.10 -2.62
N ALA A 50 -6.71 9.14 -3.47
CA ALA A 50 -7.69 8.48 -4.35
C ALA A 50 -8.73 7.72 -3.53
N PHE A 51 -8.31 7.01 -2.48
CA PHE A 51 -9.24 6.33 -1.57
C PHE A 51 -10.13 7.34 -0.85
N HIS A 52 -9.57 8.44 -0.33
CA HIS A 52 -10.36 9.49 0.29
C HIS A 52 -11.44 10.03 -0.66
N ARG A 53 -11.08 10.34 -1.91
CA ARG A 53 -12.03 10.81 -2.93
C ARG A 53 -13.07 9.77 -3.29
N ALA A 54 -12.67 8.50 -3.43
CA ALA A 54 -13.59 7.40 -3.71
C ALA A 54 -14.58 7.18 -2.56
N LEU A 55 -14.10 7.24 -1.31
CA LEU A 55 -14.95 7.12 -0.12
C LEU A 55 -16.00 8.23 -0.06
N LEU A 56 -15.60 9.50 -0.27
CA LEU A 56 -16.53 10.63 -0.30
C LEU A 56 -17.59 10.51 -1.40
N ALA A 57 -17.25 9.90 -2.55
CA ALA A 57 -18.19 9.66 -3.64
C ALA A 57 -19.03 8.38 -3.47
N SER A 58 -18.73 7.57 -2.45
CA SER A 58 -19.38 6.28 -2.23
C SER A 58 -20.69 6.43 -1.45
N PRO A 59 -21.62 5.46 -1.57
CA PRO A 59 -22.85 5.43 -0.77
C PRO A 59 -22.62 5.13 0.72
N PHE A 60 -21.37 4.88 1.13
CA PHE A 60 -20.98 4.65 2.52
C PHE A 60 -20.64 5.95 3.25
N ALA A 61 -20.40 7.07 2.55
CA ALA A 61 -20.11 8.33 3.22
C ALA A 61 -21.36 8.93 3.86
N THR A 62 -21.21 9.46 5.07
CA THR A 62 -22.25 10.26 5.75
C THR A 62 -21.74 11.67 6.07
N ALA A 63 -22.65 12.64 5.99
CA ALA A 63 -22.40 14.01 6.41
C ALA A 63 -22.58 14.21 7.93
N SER A 64 -23.30 13.30 8.61
CA SER A 64 -23.55 13.37 10.05
C SER A 64 -22.63 12.41 10.80
N PRO A 65 -21.73 12.90 11.67
CA PRO A 65 -20.87 12.04 12.47
C PRO A 65 -21.64 11.23 13.54
N GLU A 66 -22.84 11.65 13.93
CA GLU A 66 -23.72 10.95 14.88
C GLU A 66 -24.27 9.64 14.27
N SER A 67 -24.51 9.65 12.96
CA SER A 67 -24.99 8.48 12.21
C SER A 67 -23.89 7.48 11.81
N ALA A 68 -22.63 7.84 12.03
CA ALA A 68 -21.49 7.09 11.51
C ALA A 68 -21.13 5.86 12.37
N ASP A 69 -20.85 4.75 11.69
CA ASP A 69 -20.29 3.54 12.30
C ASP A 69 -18.77 3.59 12.38
N PHE A 70 -18.15 4.28 11.41
CA PHE A 70 -16.70 4.47 11.33
C PHE A 70 -16.32 5.90 10.95
N PHE A 71 -15.07 6.26 11.21
CA PHE A 71 -14.53 7.59 10.97
C PHE A 71 -13.26 7.50 10.13
N PHE A 72 -13.26 8.10 8.93
CA PHE A 72 -12.06 8.18 8.12
C PHE A 72 -11.23 9.42 8.47
N VAL A 73 -9.95 9.20 8.77
CA VAL A 73 -8.92 10.21 9.02
C VAL A 73 -8.14 10.41 7.72
N PRO A 74 -8.42 11.47 6.94
CA PRO A 74 -7.77 11.67 5.66
C PRO A 74 -6.38 12.25 5.86
N PHE A 75 -5.38 11.46 6.24
CA PHE A 75 -4.01 11.97 6.39
C PHE A 75 -3.09 11.39 5.32
N TYR A 76 -2.63 12.24 4.39
CA TYR A 76 -1.75 11.81 3.29
C TYR A 76 -0.29 11.72 3.74
N SER A 77 0.00 10.78 4.64
CA SER A 77 1.27 10.61 5.34
C SER A 77 2.49 10.67 4.41
N ARG A 78 2.43 10.02 3.25
CA ARG A 78 3.58 9.94 2.35
C ARG A 78 3.78 11.21 1.53
N LEU A 79 2.69 11.93 1.21
CA LEU A 79 2.75 13.26 0.60
C LEU A 79 3.28 14.29 1.60
N ALA A 80 2.84 14.23 2.86
CA ALA A 80 3.32 15.08 3.94
C ALA A 80 4.83 14.88 4.18
N LEU A 81 5.29 13.63 4.27
CA LEU A 81 6.71 13.29 4.35
C LEU A 81 7.52 13.74 3.11
N GLY A 82 6.86 13.84 1.95
CA GLY A 82 7.48 14.29 0.71
C GLY A 82 7.68 15.80 0.58
N GLN A 83 7.18 16.60 1.52
CA GLN A 83 7.33 18.05 1.48
C GLN A 83 8.76 18.47 1.79
N LYS A 84 9.27 19.45 1.02
CA LYS A 84 10.59 20.06 1.29
C LYS A 84 10.56 20.98 2.50
N ASN A 85 9.42 21.65 2.72
CA ASN A 85 9.21 22.54 3.85
C ASN A 85 8.86 21.71 5.10
N GLN A 86 9.80 21.59 6.04
CA GLN A 86 9.57 20.83 7.28
C GLN A 86 8.49 21.45 8.16
N SER A 87 8.34 22.79 8.15
CA SER A 87 7.29 23.48 8.90
C SER A 87 5.89 23.11 8.40
N ALA A 88 5.72 22.92 7.09
CA ALA A 88 4.45 22.46 6.53
C ALA A 88 4.09 21.02 6.97
N ARG A 89 5.10 20.15 7.05
CA ARG A 89 4.91 18.78 7.59
C ARG A 89 4.57 18.80 9.08
N ALA A 90 5.30 19.61 9.87
CA ALA A 90 5.02 19.76 11.29
C ALA A 90 3.59 20.29 11.53
N ALA A 91 3.13 21.27 10.75
CA ALA A 91 1.77 21.81 10.84
C ALA A 91 0.69 20.77 10.54
N LEU A 92 0.91 19.89 9.55
CA LEU A 92 0.02 18.77 9.24
C LEU A 92 -0.09 17.77 10.41
N ILE A 93 1.05 17.39 10.99
CA ILE A 93 1.11 16.44 12.12
C ILE A 93 0.47 17.06 13.37
N ALA A 94 0.82 18.30 13.71
CA ALA A 94 0.25 19.01 14.86
C ALA A 94 -1.27 19.20 14.72
N THR A 95 -1.75 19.45 13.50
CA THR A 95 -3.18 19.57 13.23
C THR A 95 -3.89 18.22 13.35
N LEU A 96 -3.30 17.14 12.82
CA LEU A 96 -3.80 15.77 13.01
C LEU A 96 -3.96 15.44 14.49
N ARG A 97 -2.90 15.64 15.27
CA ARG A 97 -2.91 15.39 16.72
C ARG A 97 -4.01 16.18 17.43
N ARG A 98 -3.96 17.50 17.30
CA ARG A 98 -4.91 18.42 17.98
C ARG A 98 -6.36 18.10 17.66
N GLN A 99 -6.66 17.78 16.40
CA GLN A 99 -8.05 17.53 15.97
C GLN A 99 -8.56 16.16 16.42
N LEU A 100 -7.70 15.14 16.48
CA LEU A 100 -8.07 13.85 17.06
C LEU A 100 -8.29 13.97 18.57
N GLU A 101 -7.41 14.66 19.30
CA GLU A 101 -7.56 14.89 20.75
C GLU A 101 -8.85 15.65 21.09
N ALA A 102 -9.19 16.68 20.31
CA ALA A 102 -10.39 17.49 20.52
C ALA A 102 -11.70 16.77 20.12
N SER A 103 -11.62 15.74 19.26
CA SER A 103 -12.81 15.08 18.72
C SER A 103 -13.56 14.27 19.79
N PRO A 104 -14.84 14.55 20.07
CA PRO A 104 -15.64 13.73 20.98
C PRO A 104 -15.81 12.30 20.46
N TYR A 105 -15.82 12.13 19.14
CA TYR A 105 -15.94 10.82 18.47
C TYR A 105 -14.69 9.98 18.67
N TYR A 106 -13.51 10.60 18.60
CA TYR A 106 -12.25 9.92 18.91
C TYR A 106 -12.15 9.56 20.40
N ARG A 107 -12.49 10.50 21.30
CA ARG A 107 -12.47 10.24 22.76
C ARG A 107 -13.38 9.09 23.18
N ARG A 108 -14.55 8.94 22.53
CA ARG A 108 -15.49 7.85 22.79
C ARG A 108 -14.89 6.46 22.53
N SER A 109 -14.15 6.31 21.44
CA SER A 109 -13.68 5.00 20.98
C SER A 109 -12.19 4.77 21.21
N GLY A 110 -11.42 5.80 21.57
CA GLY A 110 -9.96 5.74 21.59
C GLY A 110 -9.36 5.37 20.23
N GLY A 111 -9.99 5.77 19.13
CA GLY A 111 -9.52 5.44 17.79
C GLY A 111 -10.01 4.11 17.22
N ARG A 112 -10.72 3.27 17.99
CA ARG A 112 -11.08 1.90 17.56
C ARG A 112 -12.01 1.83 16.34
N ASP A 113 -12.79 2.88 16.10
CA ASP A 113 -13.69 3.06 14.95
C ASP A 113 -13.11 4.04 13.91
N HIS A 114 -11.88 4.52 14.11
CA HIS A 114 -11.17 5.38 13.18
C HIS A 114 -10.37 4.56 12.19
N MET A 115 -10.35 4.98 10.93
CA MET A 115 -9.60 4.35 9.85
C MET A 115 -8.73 5.37 9.13
N PHE A 116 -7.55 4.95 8.70
CA PHE A 116 -6.67 5.75 7.85
C PHE A 116 -6.00 4.84 6.81
N LEU A 117 -5.63 5.43 5.68
CA LEU A 117 -4.94 4.70 4.62
C LEU A 117 -3.44 4.92 4.67
N LEU A 118 -2.69 3.84 4.54
CA LEU A 118 -1.24 3.86 4.43
C LEU A 118 -0.81 3.30 3.07
N SER A 119 -0.01 4.07 2.34
CA SER A 119 0.52 3.68 1.02
C SER A 119 2.04 3.44 1.01
N SER A 120 2.69 3.49 2.17
CA SER A 120 4.14 3.55 2.32
C SER A 120 4.65 2.52 3.32
N GLY A 121 5.66 1.73 2.95
CA GLY A 121 6.40 0.84 3.86
C GLY A 121 7.51 1.54 4.65
N ARG A 122 7.35 2.83 4.94
CA ARG A 122 8.30 3.58 5.79
C ARG A 122 7.92 3.37 7.26
N PRO A 123 8.86 3.51 8.21
CA PRO A 123 8.55 3.48 9.63
C PRO A 123 7.42 4.46 9.99
N MET A 124 6.55 4.05 10.89
CA MET A 124 5.34 4.79 11.26
C MET A 124 5.66 6.08 12.02
N GLU A 125 6.71 6.05 12.82
CA GLU A 125 7.26 7.18 13.57
C GLU A 125 7.67 8.29 12.59
N LEU A 126 8.24 7.91 11.46
CA LEU A 126 8.60 8.86 10.40
C LEU A 126 7.35 9.43 9.72
N LEU A 127 6.27 8.67 9.59
CA LEU A 127 5.08 9.08 8.85
C LEU A 127 4.15 9.96 9.69
N PHE A 128 4.01 9.67 10.97
CA PHE A 128 3.00 10.30 11.84
C PHE A 128 3.61 11.08 13.02
N GLY A 129 4.89 10.91 13.31
CA GLY A 129 5.57 11.64 14.38
C GLY A 129 4.84 11.54 15.72
N GLU A 130 4.64 12.68 16.38
CA GLU A 130 3.93 12.78 17.66
C GLU A 130 2.45 12.37 17.62
N ALA A 131 1.83 12.28 16.43
CA ALA A 131 0.45 11.84 16.31
C ALA A 131 0.30 10.31 16.31
N LEU A 132 1.41 9.56 16.20
CA LEU A 132 1.39 8.11 16.09
C LEU A 132 0.64 7.40 17.25
N PRO A 133 0.79 7.78 18.53
CA PRO A 133 0.07 7.14 19.62
C PRO A 133 -1.46 7.20 19.46
N LEU A 134 -1.99 8.26 18.83
CA LEU A 134 -3.42 8.45 18.58
C LEU A 134 -3.95 7.59 17.42
N LEU A 135 -3.08 6.88 16.71
CA LEU A 135 -3.48 5.95 15.66
C LEU A 135 -3.31 4.50 16.12
N ALA A 136 -2.81 4.28 17.33
CA ALA A 136 -2.39 2.97 17.83
C ALA A 136 -3.52 1.92 17.88
N ASP A 137 -4.78 2.32 17.94
CA ASP A 137 -5.92 1.42 17.95
C ASP A 137 -6.84 1.56 16.72
N ALA A 138 -6.45 2.40 15.76
CA ALA A 138 -7.18 2.65 14.53
C ALA A 138 -7.07 1.48 13.54
N ILE A 139 -8.09 1.37 12.69
CA ILE A 139 -8.16 0.44 11.57
C ILE A 139 -7.20 0.92 10.49
N ARG A 140 -6.15 0.16 10.23
CA ARG A 140 -5.19 0.47 9.18
C ARG A 140 -5.67 -0.09 7.85
N LEU A 141 -5.98 0.79 6.91
CA LEU A 141 -6.17 0.42 5.52
C LEU A 141 -4.80 0.43 4.83
N GLN A 142 -4.20 -0.73 4.63
CA GLN A 142 -2.88 -0.86 4.05
C GLN A 142 -2.97 -1.12 2.55
N ALA A 143 -2.56 -0.15 1.73
CA ALA A 143 -2.42 -0.39 0.31
C ALA A 143 -1.38 -1.52 0.10
N ILE A 144 -1.72 -2.56 -0.68
CA ILE A 144 -0.97 -3.85 -0.69
C ILE A 144 0.54 -3.62 -0.72
N HIS A 145 1.19 -4.34 0.19
CA HIS A 145 2.62 -4.43 0.33
C HIS A 145 2.99 -5.91 0.18
N LEU A 146 3.84 -6.26 -0.80
CA LEU A 146 4.58 -7.53 -0.81
C LEU A 146 5.33 -7.58 0.54
N ARG A 147 5.19 -8.58 1.41
CA ARG A 147 6.10 -8.62 2.57
C ARG A 147 7.53 -8.63 2.06
N ALA A 148 8.40 -7.90 2.75
CA ALA A 148 9.81 -8.00 2.45
C ALA A 148 10.28 -9.42 2.75
N ASP A 149 11.16 -9.89 1.88
CA ASP A 149 11.98 -11.08 2.02
C ASP A 149 12.55 -11.21 3.46
N PRO A 150 12.28 -12.31 4.19
CA PRO A 150 12.76 -12.51 5.56
C PRO A 150 14.29 -12.55 5.67
N ASP A 151 15.02 -12.81 4.58
CA ASP A 151 16.50 -12.79 4.55
C ASP A 151 17.10 -11.36 4.58
N ARG A 152 16.25 -10.33 4.56
CA ARG A 152 16.69 -8.94 4.73
C ARG A 152 16.40 -8.51 6.15
N GLY A 153 17.45 -8.47 6.98
CA GLY A 153 17.43 -8.07 8.38
C GLY A 153 16.63 -6.80 8.70
N ALA A 154 16.35 -6.61 9.99
CA ALA A 154 15.39 -5.71 10.68
C ALA A 154 14.96 -4.35 10.06
N GLN A 155 15.67 -3.79 9.08
CA GLN A 155 15.29 -2.58 8.34
C GLN A 155 14.11 -2.77 7.38
N SER A 156 13.70 -4.01 7.13
CA SER A 156 12.62 -4.38 6.21
C SER A 156 11.27 -4.65 6.92
N GLN A 157 11.26 -4.70 8.25
CA GLN A 157 10.05 -4.78 9.06
C GLN A 157 9.57 -3.36 9.35
N PRO A 158 8.50 -2.86 8.73
CA PRO A 158 8.04 -1.49 8.97
C PRO A 158 7.45 -1.26 10.37
N PHE A 159 7.52 -2.28 11.26
CA PHE A 159 6.64 -2.46 12.41
C PHE A 159 7.34 -2.93 13.68
N ALA A 160 8.67 -2.88 13.80
CA ALA A 160 9.35 -3.18 15.07
C ALA A 160 9.19 -1.98 16.04
N GLY A 161 8.10 -1.96 16.81
CA GLY A 161 7.79 -0.91 17.79
C GLY A 161 6.51 -1.18 18.59
N LEU A 162 6.24 -0.37 19.63
CA LEU A 162 5.17 -0.45 20.66
C LEU A 162 3.72 -0.72 20.19
N ALA A 163 3.45 -0.68 18.89
CA ALA A 163 2.13 -0.88 18.28
C ALA A 163 2.03 -2.13 17.38
N ALA A 164 3.13 -2.87 17.18
CA ALA A 164 3.19 -4.02 16.26
C ALA A 164 2.08 -5.05 16.53
N GLY A 165 1.89 -5.44 17.80
CA GLY A 165 0.89 -6.43 18.19
C GLY A 165 -0.55 -5.92 18.11
N ARG A 166 -0.79 -4.61 18.33
CA ARG A 166 -2.13 -4.01 18.28
C ARG A 166 -2.67 -3.92 16.84
N TRP A 167 -1.80 -3.60 15.89
CA TRP A 167 -2.21 -3.35 14.50
C TRP A 167 -2.35 -4.61 13.66
N GLN A 168 -1.65 -5.69 14.03
CA GLN A 168 -1.78 -6.98 13.34
C GLN A 168 -3.22 -7.50 13.32
N ARG A 169 -4.05 -7.13 14.30
CA ARG A 169 -5.47 -7.52 14.37
C ARG A 169 -6.44 -6.58 13.67
N LYS A 170 -6.01 -5.40 13.21
CA LYS A 170 -6.87 -4.35 12.63
C LYS A 170 -6.33 -3.80 11.32
N GLU A 171 -5.74 -4.68 10.52
CA GLU A 171 -5.22 -4.34 9.21
C GLU A 171 -6.14 -4.86 8.12
N VAL A 172 -6.59 -3.97 7.24
CA VAL A 172 -7.34 -4.30 6.02
C VAL A 172 -6.47 -3.99 4.83
N ARG A 173 -6.20 -4.98 3.98
CA ARG A 173 -5.46 -4.80 2.73
C ARG A 173 -6.37 -4.16 1.69
N VAL A 174 -5.89 -3.12 1.02
CA VAL A 174 -6.63 -2.43 -0.05
C VAL A 174 -5.78 -2.30 -1.32
N PRO A 175 -6.39 -2.22 -2.51
CA PRO A 175 -5.66 -1.99 -3.75
C PRO A 175 -4.84 -0.70 -3.75
N HIS A 176 -3.67 -0.69 -4.42
CA HIS A 176 -3.06 0.59 -4.80
C HIS A 176 -3.90 1.25 -5.89
N PHE A 177 -4.02 2.57 -5.80
CA PHE A 177 -4.59 3.34 -6.89
C PHE A 177 -3.71 3.23 -8.14
N VAL A 178 -4.34 2.81 -9.23
CA VAL A 178 -3.79 2.91 -10.59
C VAL A 178 -4.79 3.70 -11.41
N PRO A 179 -4.35 4.78 -12.10
CA PRO A 179 -5.23 5.53 -12.97
C PRO A 179 -5.69 4.61 -14.11
N TRP A 180 -7.00 4.56 -14.29
CA TRP A 180 -7.61 3.91 -15.44
C TRP A 180 -7.45 4.81 -16.66
N LEU A 181 -6.91 4.26 -17.75
CA LEU A 181 -6.66 5.02 -18.98
C LEU A 181 -7.62 4.55 -20.08
N PRO A 182 -8.08 5.43 -20.99
CA PRO A 182 -8.99 5.02 -22.09
C PRO A 182 -8.44 3.87 -22.94
N GLN A 183 -7.12 3.77 -23.08
CA GLN A 183 -6.50 2.67 -23.82
C GLN A 183 -6.54 1.33 -23.08
N ASP A 184 -6.87 1.33 -21.78
CA ASP A 184 -7.11 0.11 -21.00
C ASP A 184 -8.47 -0.51 -21.37
N ASP A 185 -9.48 0.31 -21.69
CA ASP A 185 -10.80 -0.17 -22.14
C ASP A 185 -10.72 -0.89 -23.48
N ALA A 186 -9.92 -0.34 -24.41
CA ALA A 186 -9.70 -0.88 -25.75
C ALA A 186 -8.93 -2.22 -25.80
N VAL A 187 -8.44 -2.73 -24.65
CA VAL A 187 -7.72 -4.01 -24.60
C VAL A 187 -8.70 -5.16 -24.79
N THR A 188 -8.43 -6.01 -25.79
CA THR A 188 -9.20 -7.22 -26.13
C THR A 188 -8.30 -8.46 -26.14
N ALA A 189 -8.87 -9.65 -26.32
CA ALA A 189 -8.07 -10.87 -26.49
C ALA A 189 -7.16 -10.77 -27.74
N GLY A 190 -7.66 -10.18 -28.84
CA GLY A 190 -6.93 -10.01 -30.10
C GLY A 190 -5.79 -8.99 -30.05
N SER A 191 -5.76 -8.10 -29.05
CA SER A 191 -4.64 -7.17 -28.85
C SER A 191 -3.43 -7.84 -28.16
N LYS A 192 -3.59 -9.05 -27.61
CA LYS A 192 -2.51 -9.79 -26.95
C LYS A 192 -1.63 -10.48 -28.00
N ARG A 193 -0.41 -9.96 -28.20
CA ARG A 193 0.57 -10.49 -29.17
C ARG A 193 1.78 -11.16 -28.52
N ARG A 194 1.97 -10.96 -27.21
CA ARG A 194 3.09 -11.51 -26.43
C ARG A 194 2.54 -12.46 -25.38
N SER A 195 3.28 -13.53 -25.11
CA SER A 195 2.93 -14.51 -24.08
C SER A 195 3.23 -13.95 -22.70
N VAL A 196 4.49 -13.63 -22.42
CA VAL A 196 4.99 -13.25 -21.10
C VAL A 196 5.77 -11.94 -21.19
N CYS A 197 5.55 -11.03 -20.23
CA CYS A 197 6.28 -9.76 -20.16
C CYS A 197 6.86 -9.48 -18.78
N LEU A 198 8.11 -9.03 -18.77
CA LEU A 198 8.79 -8.51 -17.58
C LEU A 198 9.58 -7.26 -17.96
N GLU A 199 9.20 -6.14 -17.36
CA GLU A 199 10.01 -4.92 -17.39
C GLU A 199 10.36 -4.49 -15.98
N ALA A 200 11.64 -4.62 -15.64
CA ALA A 200 12.08 -4.34 -14.29
C ALA A 200 13.50 -3.80 -14.26
N THR A 201 13.80 -3.03 -13.22
CA THR A 201 15.17 -2.73 -12.86
C THR A 201 15.77 -3.98 -12.22
N PRO A 202 16.97 -4.42 -12.65
CA PRO A 202 17.73 -5.48 -11.98
C PRO A 202 18.22 -4.93 -10.63
N SER A 203 17.34 -4.98 -9.64
CA SER A 203 17.55 -4.37 -8.32
C SER A 203 17.61 -5.41 -7.20
N THR A 204 17.27 -6.66 -7.50
CA THR A 204 17.22 -7.81 -6.60
C THR A 204 17.74 -9.02 -7.37
N ARG A 205 18.30 -10.01 -6.66
CA ARG A 205 18.81 -11.26 -7.24
C ARG A 205 17.76 -11.94 -8.14
N LEU A 206 16.51 -12.00 -7.67
CA LEU A 206 15.39 -12.54 -8.45
C LEU A 206 15.18 -11.78 -9.77
N ARG A 207 15.18 -10.43 -9.75
CA ARG A 207 15.00 -9.63 -10.98
C ARG A 207 16.19 -9.75 -11.92
N GLU A 208 17.40 -9.84 -11.40
CA GLU A 208 18.62 -10.08 -12.17
C GLU A 208 18.54 -11.43 -12.88
N ALA A 209 18.21 -12.50 -12.15
CA ALA A 209 18.05 -13.85 -12.71
C ALA A 209 16.95 -13.91 -13.78
N LEU A 210 15.78 -13.31 -13.52
CA LEU A 210 14.66 -13.31 -14.49
C LEU A 210 14.98 -12.53 -15.76
N LEU A 211 15.83 -11.49 -15.68
CA LEU A 211 16.22 -10.65 -16.81
C LEU A 211 17.51 -11.12 -17.49
N ALA A 212 18.25 -12.07 -16.92
CA ALA A 212 19.49 -12.59 -17.46
C ALA A 212 19.30 -13.28 -18.83
N PRO A 213 20.32 -13.33 -19.70
CA PRO A 213 20.27 -14.12 -20.94
C PRO A 213 19.98 -15.61 -20.72
N SER A 214 20.37 -16.16 -19.57
CA SER A 214 20.12 -17.55 -19.18
C SER A 214 18.72 -17.81 -18.61
N SER A 215 17.88 -16.77 -18.47
CA SER A 215 16.55 -16.89 -17.89
C SER A 215 15.68 -17.88 -18.67
N PRO A 216 15.02 -18.85 -18.01
CA PRO A 216 14.14 -19.81 -18.68
C PRO A 216 12.95 -19.12 -19.36
N LEU A 217 12.55 -17.94 -18.89
CA LEU A 217 11.49 -17.14 -19.51
C LEU A 217 11.83 -16.71 -20.94
N ARG A 218 13.13 -16.65 -21.31
CA ARG A 218 13.54 -16.31 -22.70
C ARG A 218 13.24 -17.43 -23.69
N ARG A 219 13.07 -18.67 -23.22
CA ARG A 219 12.67 -19.82 -24.06
C ARG A 219 11.17 -19.83 -24.36
N VAL A 220 10.37 -19.02 -23.64
CA VAL A 220 8.92 -18.96 -23.86
C VAL A 220 8.66 -18.18 -25.18
N PRO A 221 7.98 -18.77 -26.17
CA PRO A 221 7.69 -18.10 -27.44
C PRO A 221 6.92 -16.79 -27.22
N GLY A 222 7.42 -15.69 -27.81
CA GLY A 222 6.81 -14.37 -27.65
C GLY A 222 7.04 -13.69 -26.29
N ALA A 223 8.01 -14.16 -25.50
CA ALA A 223 8.41 -13.50 -24.26
C ALA A 223 9.11 -12.16 -24.53
N HIS A 224 8.77 -11.16 -23.73
CA HIS A 224 9.39 -9.84 -23.74
C HIS A 224 9.98 -9.53 -22.37
N LEU A 225 11.30 -9.70 -22.24
CA LEU A 225 12.04 -9.43 -21.01
C LEU A 225 12.99 -8.26 -21.25
N ARG A 226 12.71 -7.12 -20.64
CA ARG A 226 13.49 -5.90 -20.82
C ARG A 226 14.01 -5.36 -19.50
N PRO A 227 15.34 -5.32 -19.29
CA PRO A 227 15.90 -4.59 -18.17
C PRO A 227 15.65 -3.09 -18.37
N THR A 228 15.08 -2.45 -17.35
CA THR A 228 14.93 -0.98 -17.32
C THR A 228 16.07 -0.40 -16.50
N GLY A 229 16.83 0.54 -17.07
CA GLY A 229 17.96 1.17 -16.38
C GLY A 229 17.54 1.84 -15.06
N ARG A 230 18.46 1.90 -14.10
CA ARG A 230 18.39 2.87 -13.00
C ARG A 230 18.64 4.23 -13.60
N SER A 231 17.63 4.84 -14.20
CA SER A 231 17.80 6.22 -14.62
C SER A 231 18.12 7.04 -13.35
N SER A 232 19.10 7.93 -13.45
CA SER A 232 19.44 8.97 -12.46
C SER A 232 18.73 10.28 -12.79
N ALA A 233 18.06 10.36 -13.95
CA ALA A 233 17.43 11.58 -14.43
C ALA A 233 16.34 12.06 -13.45
N PRO A 234 16.06 13.36 -13.36
CA PRO A 234 15.00 13.87 -12.51
C PRO A 234 13.65 13.22 -12.81
N ALA A 235 12.79 13.16 -11.79
CA ALA A 235 11.41 12.69 -11.86
C ALA A 235 10.60 13.25 -13.05
N HIS A 236 10.94 14.47 -13.49
CA HIS A 236 10.26 15.27 -14.50
C HIS A 236 10.81 15.05 -15.92
N ASP A 237 11.81 14.19 -16.10
CA ASP A 237 12.42 13.92 -17.39
C ASP A 237 11.41 13.28 -18.37
N ARG A 238 11.23 13.91 -19.53
CA ARG A 238 10.38 13.42 -20.63
C ARG A 238 10.73 11.99 -21.02
N ARG A 239 12.02 11.61 -20.99
CA ARG A 239 12.47 10.24 -21.34
C ARG A 239 11.94 9.20 -20.37
N ARG A 240 11.90 9.51 -19.06
CA ARG A 240 11.33 8.61 -18.05
C ARG A 240 9.83 8.43 -18.24
N ARG A 241 9.11 9.54 -18.46
CA ARG A 241 7.66 9.49 -18.73
C ARG A 241 7.36 8.64 -19.95
N ALA A 242 8.11 8.83 -21.05
CA ALA A 242 7.99 8.02 -22.25
C ALA A 242 8.27 6.53 -21.97
N ALA A 243 9.28 6.22 -21.17
CA ALA A 243 9.59 4.84 -20.79
C ALA A 243 8.46 4.18 -19.97
N ALA A 244 7.87 4.91 -19.01
CA ALA A 244 6.74 4.43 -18.22
C ALA A 244 5.47 4.23 -19.07
N CYS A 245 5.18 5.17 -19.97
CA CYS A 245 4.09 5.05 -20.95
C CYS A 245 4.27 3.82 -21.86
N ALA A 246 5.48 3.65 -22.40
CA ALA A 246 5.80 2.51 -23.23
C ALA A 246 5.71 1.18 -22.45
N ALA A 247 6.11 1.16 -21.17
CA ALA A 247 5.95 -0.01 -20.31
C ALA A 247 4.47 -0.37 -20.14
N ARG A 248 3.63 0.62 -19.82
CA ARG A 248 2.17 0.45 -19.72
C ARG A 248 1.55 -0.09 -21.01
N GLN A 249 1.94 0.46 -22.16
CA GLN A 249 1.50 0.00 -23.47
C GLN A 249 1.91 -1.45 -23.75
N ARG A 250 3.12 -1.85 -23.34
CA ARG A 250 3.57 -3.23 -23.49
C ARG A 250 2.71 -4.20 -22.69
N LEU A 251 2.38 -3.89 -21.43
CA LEU A 251 1.49 -4.74 -20.61
C LEU A 251 0.15 -5.03 -21.32
N ARG A 252 -0.41 -4.06 -22.05
CA ARG A 252 -1.66 -4.23 -22.82
C ARG A 252 -1.55 -5.28 -23.92
N THR A 253 -0.37 -5.47 -24.48
CA THR A 253 -0.10 -6.46 -25.55
C THR A 253 0.34 -7.83 -25.02
N CYS A 254 0.52 -7.99 -23.71
CA CYS A 254 0.99 -9.23 -23.10
C CYS A 254 -0.17 -9.99 -22.45
N ARG A 255 -0.14 -11.32 -22.54
CA ARG A 255 -1.11 -12.20 -21.88
C ARG A 255 -0.80 -12.36 -20.40
N PHE A 256 0.48 -12.61 -20.08
CA PHE A 256 0.99 -12.77 -18.72
C PHE A 256 2.03 -11.70 -18.38
N CYS A 257 1.95 -11.14 -17.19
CA CYS A 257 2.85 -10.10 -16.71
C CYS A 257 3.53 -10.56 -15.43
N VAL A 258 4.85 -10.77 -15.48
CA VAL A 258 5.62 -11.22 -14.33
C VAL A 258 5.83 -10.04 -13.38
N VAL A 259 5.42 -10.21 -12.12
CA VAL A 259 5.48 -9.20 -11.07
C VAL A 259 6.40 -9.73 -9.96
N PRO A 260 7.73 -9.62 -10.13
CA PRO A 260 8.67 -10.09 -9.13
C PRO A 260 8.80 -9.08 -7.99
N ALA A 261 9.08 -9.61 -6.80
CA ALA A 261 9.37 -8.83 -5.60
C ALA A 261 10.37 -7.69 -5.89
N GLY A 262 10.08 -6.51 -5.34
CA GLY A 262 10.94 -5.32 -5.43
C GLY A 262 11.81 -5.16 -4.19
N ARG A 263 12.64 -4.10 -4.19
CA ARG A 263 13.35 -3.67 -2.97
C ARG A 263 12.41 -3.10 -1.91
N THR A 264 11.29 -2.56 -2.35
CA THR A 264 10.24 -2.03 -1.47
C THR A 264 8.98 -2.85 -1.66
N PRO A 265 8.22 -3.06 -0.58
CA PRO A 265 7.03 -3.90 -0.59
C PRO A 265 5.89 -3.32 -1.45
N SER A 266 5.89 -2.01 -1.69
CA SER A 266 4.91 -1.35 -2.56
C SER A 266 5.26 -1.54 -4.03
N THR A 267 4.43 -2.30 -4.76
CA THR A 267 4.51 -2.28 -6.22
C THR A 267 3.16 -1.98 -6.85
N ARG A 268 3.07 -0.81 -7.47
CA ARG A 268 2.00 -0.43 -8.39
C ARG A 268 1.86 -1.41 -9.58
N ARG A 269 2.92 -2.17 -9.90
CA ARG A 269 2.99 -3.06 -11.07
C ARG A 269 1.93 -4.15 -11.10
N LEU A 270 1.56 -4.69 -9.94
CA LEU A 270 0.48 -5.69 -9.85
C LEU A 270 -0.81 -5.11 -10.41
N PHE A 271 -1.24 -3.98 -9.86
CA PHE A 271 -2.46 -3.30 -10.28
C PHE A 271 -2.34 -2.71 -11.67
N GLU A 272 -1.12 -2.37 -12.10
CA GLU A 272 -0.90 -2.00 -13.49
C GLU A 272 -1.15 -3.19 -14.43
N ALA A 273 -0.64 -4.38 -14.13
CA ALA A 273 -0.93 -5.56 -14.94
C ALA A 273 -2.44 -5.82 -15.03
N VAL A 274 -3.14 -5.79 -13.88
CA VAL A 274 -4.60 -5.97 -13.81
C VAL A 274 -5.33 -4.93 -14.68
N ALA A 275 -5.03 -3.65 -14.51
CA ALA A 275 -5.69 -2.60 -15.27
C ALA A 275 -5.34 -2.64 -16.78
N ALA A 276 -4.19 -3.19 -17.17
CA ALA A 276 -3.85 -3.46 -18.57
C ALA A 276 -4.45 -4.78 -19.11
N LYS A 277 -5.36 -5.41 -18.35
CA LYS A 277 -5.95 -6.74 -18.61
C LYS A 277 -4.87 -7.79 -18.92
N CYS A 278 -3.75 -7.73 -18.20
CA CYS A 278 -2.64 -8.67 -18.30
C CYS A 278 -2.64 -9.54 -17.05
N ILE A 279 -2.64 -10.87 -17.21
CA ILE A 279 -2.72 -11.81 -16.09
C ILE A 279 -1.43 -11.71 -15.26
N PRO A 280 -1.48 -11.23 -14.00
CA PRO A 280 -0.28 -11.07 -13.20
C PRO A 280 0.22 -12.44 -12.72
N ILE A 281 1.51 -12.74 -12.95
CA ILE A 281 2.23 -13.86 -12.34
C ILE A 281 3.08 -13.28 -11.21
N LEU A 282 2.67 -13.57 -9.97
CA LEU A 282 3.31 -13.06 -8.77
C LEU A 282 4.52 -13.94 -8.43
N LEU A 283 5.71 -13.33 -8.34
CA LEU A 283 6.93 -14.02 -7.91
C LEU A 283 7.49 -13.30 -6.67
N ALA A 284 6.90 -13.63 -5.52
CA ALA A 284 7.26 -13.06 -4.23
C ALA A 284 6.78 -13.96 -3.10
N ASP A 285 7.61 -14.16 -2.08
CA ASP A 285 7.21 -14.81 -0.84
C ASP A 285 6.47 -13.83 0.08
N GLY A 286 5.57 -14.35 0.91
CA GLY A 286 4.86 -13.55 1.92
C GLY A 286 3.93 -12.46 1.38
N LEU A 287 3.46 -12.56 0.13
CA LEU A 287 2.50 -11.60 -0.42
C LEU A 287 1.12 -11.77 0.24
N ALA A 288 0.77 -10.82 1.11
CA ALA A 288 -0.57 -10.73 1.68
C ALA A 288 -1.53 -10.07 0.68
N LEU A 289 -2.26 -10.89 -0.08
CA LEU A 289 -3.32 -10.41 -0.97
C LEU A 289 -4.57 -10.03 -0.15
N PRO A 290 -5.36 -9.03 -0.61
CA PRO A 290 -6.64 -8.72 -0.02
C PRO A 290 -7.57 -9.91 -0.21
N PHE A 291 -8.39 -10.16 0.82
CA PHE A 291 -9.39 -11.21 0.83
C PHE A 291 -8.87 -12.65 0.91
N VAL A 292 -7.58 -12.87 1.18
CA VAL A 292 -7.11 -14.21 1.59
C VAL A 292 -7.59 -14.43 3.02
N GLY A 293 -8.39 -15.48 3.24
CA GLY A 293 -8.94 -15.81 4.55
C GLY A 293 -7.83 -15.96 5.59
N GLN A 294 -7.97 -15.28 6.73
CA GLN A 294 -7.05 -15.38 7.87
C GLN A 294 -7.08 -16.76 8.56
N SER A 295 -7.66 -17.80 7.93
CA SER A 295 -7.98 -19.08 8.53
C SER A 295 -6.84 -20.11 8.54
N GLU A 296 -5.76 -19.89 7.80
CA GLU A 296 -4.67 -20.87 7.70
C GLU A 296 -3.46 -20.52 8.59
N GLU A 297 -3.09 -19.24 8.71
CA GLU A 297 -1.89 -18.83 9.45
C GLU A 297 -2.03 -18.92 10.99
N ALA A 298 -3.24 -18.95 11.53
CA ALA A 298 -3.48 -19.04 12.98
C ALA A 298 -3.31 -20.46 13.56
N LYS A 299 -3.11 -21.48 12.72
CA LYS A 299 -2.95 -22.89 13.16
C LYS A 299 -1.49 -23.34 13.35
N ALA A 300 -0.51 -22.50 13.00
CA ALA A 300 0.89 -22.90 12.91
C ALA A 300 1.80 -22.38 14.04
N GLU A 301 1.25 -21.98 15.19
CA GLU A 301 2.05 -21.85 16.42
C GLU A 301 1.90 -23.12 17.27
N PRO A 302 2.98 -23.90 17.50
CA PRO A 302 2.92 -24.99 18.44
C PRO A 302 2.78 -24.39 19.84
N ARG A 303 1.62 -24.63 20.46
CA ARG A 303 1.45 -24.47 21.90
C ARG A 303 2.40 -25.44 22.59
N THR A 304 3.55 -24.97 23.06
CA THR A 304 4.33 -25.69 24.05
C THR A 304 3.53 -25.72 25.35
N ARG A 305 2.71 -26.76 25.51
CA ARG A 305 2.21 -27.19 26.81
C ARG A 305 3.40 -27.71 27.60
N GLY A 306 3.64 -27.14 28.78
CA GLY A 306 4.55 -27.70 29.75
C GLY A 306 4.07 -29.08 30.24
N GLY A 307 5.05 -29.85 30.71
CA GLY A 307 4.84 -31.10 31.43
C GLY A 307 5.80 -32.19 30.99
N ALA A 308 6.98 -32.27 31.63
CA ALA A 308 7.57 -33.51 32.10
C ALA A 308 8.72 -33.17 33.06
N GLU A 309 8.53 -33.57 34.32
CA GLU A 309 9.61 -33.89 35.24
C GLU A 309 10.59 -34.85 34.57
N GLU A 310 11.88 -34.70 34.85
CA GLU A 310 12.75 -35.83 35.14
C GLU A 310 13.99 -35.34 35.92
N ALA A 311 14.25 -36.03 37.01
CA ALA A 311 15.34 -35.83 37.93
C ALA A 311 16.65 -36.35 37.33
N GLU A 312 17.78 -35.77 37.73
CA GLU A 312 18.98 -36.56 38.00
C GLU A 312 19.93 -35.77 38.91
N ALA A 313 20.29 -36.45 39.99
CA ALA A 313 21.36 -36.11 40.91
C ALA A 313 22.65 -36.76 40.40
N GLU A 314 23.80 -36.12 40.63
CA GLU A 314 25.15 -36.66 40.91
C GLU A 314 26.16 -35.52 40.64
N ALA A 315 26.79 -34.98 41.68
CA ALA A 315 28.12 -35.36 42.18
C ALA A 315 29.27 -34.75 41.36
N GLU A 316 29.68 -33.53 41.71
CA GLU A 316 31.03 -33.13 42.19
C GLU A 316 31.11 -31.62 42.41
#